data_AF-A0A327VH37-F1
#
_entry.id   AF-A0A327VH37-F1
#
_cell.length_a   1.000
_cell.length_b   1.000
_cell.length_c   1.000
_cell.angle_alpha   90.00
_cell.angle_beta   90.00
_cell.angle_gamma   90.00
#
_symmetry.space_group_name_H-M   'P 1'
#
loop_
_entity.id
_entity.type
_entity.pdbx_description
1 polymer ?
#
loop_
_entity_poly.entity_id
_entity_poly.type
_entity_poly.pdbx_seq_one_letter_code
_entity_poly.pdbx_strand_id
1 'polypeptide(L)'
;MASETETDRAALAHEVCLALKTGCPGSRAELTGSLGSGTADAFSDIDIAWVVPDARFPDCLARTAGVLGGVRPVDSVRIDPDFYRSDRRRLLFVRFAGVPLFWRLDLDVRAASVADDPQYDVGNPAARARDDEWSRPASALANAIGAVKAVARKRDDEARGLLDRGFARIGEDDRAGGAWADDVARLARAAALRESSLSDLAAQVTALAAQHVGGTA
;
A
#
# COMPACT_ATOMS: atom_id res chain seq x y z
N MET A 1 15.50 -18.70 -13.02
CA MET A 1 16.17 -17.39 -12.98
C MET A 1 15.16 -16.42 -12.40
N ALA A 2 15.27 -16.06 -11.12
CA ALA A 2 14.50 -14.93 -10.61
C ALA A 2 14.86 -13.73 -11.50
N SER A 3 13.87 -13.07 -12.10
CA SER A 3 14.15 -11.91 -12.95
C SER A 3 14.87 -10.87 -12.10
N GLU A 4 15.80 -10.11 -12.68
CA GLU A 4 16.58 -9.07 -11.96
C GLU A 4 15.68 -8.19 -11.08
N THR A 5 14.46 -7.92 -11.54
CA THR A 5 13.41 -7.23 -10.79
C THR A 5 12.98 -7.91 -9.47
N GLU A 6 12.87 -9.23 -9.41
CA GLU A 6 12.52 -9.92 -8.16
C GLU A 6 13.64 -9.84 -7.13
N THR A 7 14.89 -9.93 -7.60
CA THR A 7 16.09 -9.77 -6.76
C THR A 7 16.17 -8.34 -6.21
N ASP A 8 15.88 -7.33 -7.04
CA ASP A 8 15.85 -5.93 -6.63
C ASP A 8 14.78 -5.62 -5.58
N ARG A 9 13.59 -6.24 -5.68
CA ARG A 9 12.53 -6.08 -4.68
C ARG A 9 12.94 -6.66 -3.34
N ALA A 10 13.50 -7.87 -3.33
CA ALA A 10 13.95 -8.52 -2.10
C ALA A 10 15.10 -7.73 -1.45
N ALA A 11 16.03 -7.19 -2.26
CA ALA A 11 17.10 -6.32 -1.78
C ALA A 11 16.55 -5.04 -1.13
N LEU A 12 15.64 -4.33 -1.80
CA LEU A 12 14.98 -3.15 -1.24
C LEU A 12 14.28 -3.47 0.10
N ALA A 13 13.55 -4.59 0.15
CA ALA A 13 12.83 -5.00 1.36
C ALA A 13 13.80 -5.31 2.52
N HIS A 14 14.94 -5.93 2.22
CA HIS A 14 16.00 -6.18 3.19
C HIS A 14 16.63 -4.87 3.71
N GLU A 15 16.95 -3.94 2.82
CA GLU A 15 17.50 -2.62 3.19
C GLU A 15 16.53 -1.84 4.08
N VAL A 16 15.23 -1.87 3.77
CA VAL A 16 14.19 -1.28 4.62
C VAL A 16 14.20 -1.92 6.02
N CYS A 17 14.23 -3.26 6.11
CA CYS A 17 14.28 -3.94 7.41
C CYS A 17 15.50 -3.53 8.23
N LEU A 18 16.68 -3.41 7.61
CA LEU A 18 17.90 -2.97 8.26
C LEU A 18 17.80 -1.51 8.73
N ALA A 19 17.27 -0.62 7.89
CA ALA A 19 17.11 0.80 8.23
C ALA A 19 16.14 0.99 9.41
N LEU A 20 15.03 0.25 9.44
CA LEU A 20 14.08 0.28 10.54
C LEU A 20 14.70 -0.20 11.87
N LYS A 21 15.45 -1.31 11.84
CA LYS A 21 16.18 -1.83 13.01
C LYS A 21 17.20 -0.84 13.54
N THR A 22 18.01 -0.26 12.65
CA THR A 22 19.03 0.74 13.01
C THR A 22 18.40 2.03 13.53
N GLY A 23 17.29 2.46 12.94
CA GLY A 23 16.56 3.69 13.31
C GLY A 23 15.83 3.60 14.65
N CYS A 24 15.60 2.39 15.19
CA CYS A 24 15.01 2.19 16.51
C CYS A 24 15.69 1.03 17.25
N PRO A 25 16.71 1.30 18.08
CA PRO A 25 17.33 0.29 18.93
C PRO A 25 16.30 -0.42 19.81
N GLY A 26 16.37 -1.76 19.86
CA GLY A 26 15.42 -2.60 20.59
C GLY A 26 14.13 -2.93 19.81
N SER A 27 14.02 -2.49 18.56
CA SER A 27 12.94 -2.92 17.66
C SER A 27 13.30 -4.21 16.90
N ARG A 28 12.28 -4.88 16.35
CA ARG A 28 12.42 -5.98 15.37
C ARG A 28 11.65 -5.63 14.10
N ALA A 29 12.26 -5.84 12.94
CA ALA A 29 11.63 -5.67 11.63
C ALA A 29 11.79 -6.95 10.81
N GLU A 30 10.70 -7.49 10.30
CA GLU A 30 10.67 -8.78 9.63
C GLU A 30 9.81 -8.72 8.38
N LEU A 31 10.28 -9.38 7.32
CA LEU A 31 9.48 -9.59 6.12
C LEU A 31 8.34 -10.53 6.45
N THR A 32 7.15 -10.14 6.03
CA THR A 32 5.93 -10.95 6.14
C THR A 32 5.31 -11.11 4.76
N GLY A 33 4.07 -11.59 4.71
CA GLY A 33 3.35 -11.77 3.46
C GLY A 33 4.08 -12.67 2.47
N SER A 34 3.84 -12.42 1.19
CA SER A 34 4.31 -13.32 0.13
C SER A 34 5.84 -13.36 -0.03
N LEU A 35 6.55 -12.25 0.27
CA LEU A 35 8.01 -12.22 0.27
C LEU A 35 8.58 -13.00 1.46
N GLY A 36 8.00 -12.82 2.66
CA GLY A 36 8.43 -13.55 3.85
C GLY A 36 8.20 -15.07 3.75
N SER A 37 7.13 -15.49 3.08
CA SER A 37 6.81 -16.92 2.87
C SER A 37 7.46 -17.54 1.63
N GLY A 38 8.16 -16.76 0.80
CA GLY A 38 8.77 -17.25 -0.45
C GLY A 38 7.76 -17.61 -1.54
N THR A 39 6.56 -17.04 -1.49
CA THR A 39 5.47 -17.26 -2.46
C THR A 39 5.16 -16.00 -3.29
N ALA A 40 6.08 -15.05 -3.32
CA ALA A 40 5.91 -13.81 -4.05
C ALA A 40 5.89 -14.04 -5.57
N ASP A 41 5.11 -13.22 -6.27
CA ASP A 41 5.11 -13.16 -7.73
C ASP A 41 5.46 -11.74 -8.21
N ALA A 42 5.44 -11.49 -9.52
CA ALA A 42 5.75 -10.18 -10.10
C ALA A 42 4.84 -9.03 -9.60
N PHE A 43 3.68 -9.34 -9.04
CA PHE A 43 2.65 -8.38 -8.59
C PHE A 43 2.61 -8.21 -7.06
N SER A 44 3.44 -8.95 -6.31
CA SER A 44 3.54 -8.79 -4.86
C SER A 44 4.07 -7.41 -4.45
N ASP A 45 3.45 -6.87 -3.41
CA ASP A 45 3.93 -5.77 -2.57
C ASP A 45 5.07 -6.24 -1.64
N ILE A 46 5.52 -5.33 -0.79
CA ILE A 46 6.47 -5.58 0.27
C ILE A 46 5.74 -5.47 1.60
N ASP A 47 5.56 -6.57 2.32
CA ASP A 47 4.97 -6.57 3.66
C ASP A 47 6.08 -6.64 4.73
N ILE A 48 6.08 -5.70 5.66
CA ILE A 48 7.02 -5.68 6.80
C ILE A 48 6.25 -5.46 8.09
N ALA A 49 6.48 -6.34 9.07
CA ALA A 49 6.09 -6.10 10.45
C ALA A 49 7.24 -5.42 11.20
N TRP A 50 6.98 -4.27 11.82
CA TRP A 50 7.96 -3.55 12.63
C TRP A 50 7.44 -3.37 14.06
N VAL A 51 8.00 -4.14 14.98
CA VAL A 51 7.66 -4.06 16.40
C VAL A 51 8.66 -3.17 17.11
N VAL A 52 8.17 -2.12 17.76
CA VAL A 52 8.96 -1.11 18.45
C VAL A 52 8.65 -1.11 19.94
N PRO A 53 9.58 -0.67 20.81
CA PRO A 53 9.27 -0.48 22.22
C PRO A 53 8.10 0.49 22.41
N ASP A 54 7.19 0.19 23.32
CA ASP A 54 5.98 0.98 23.60
C ASP A 54 6.25 2.48 23.75
N ALA A 55 7.22 2.84 24.58
CA ALA A 55 7.59 4.23 24.85
C ALA A 55 8.16 4.97 23.63
N ARG A 56 8.56 4.23 22.58
CA ARG A 56 9.12 4.78 21.34
C ARG A 56 8.12 4.83 20.21
N PHE A 57 6.92 4.27 20.37
CA PHE A 57 5.96 4.12 19.28
C PHE A 57 5.64 5.45 18.56
N PRO A 58 5.27 6.54 19.27
CA PRO A 58 5.00 7.83 18.59
C PRO A 58 6.22 8.40 17.85
N ASP A 59 7.39 8.34 18.48
CA ASP A 59 8.66 8.80 17.91
C ASP A 59 9.06 8.02 16.66
N CYS A 60 8.83 6.71 16.66
CA CYS A 60 9.12 5.86 15.50
C CYS A 60 8.26 6.27 14.32
N LEU A 61 6.94 6.43 14.53
CA LEU A 61 6.01 6.87 13.49
C LEU A 61 6.40 8.24 12.91
N ALA A 62 6.76 9.19 13.78
CA ALA A 62 7.15 10.53 13.34
C ALA A 62 8.43 10.52 12.48
N ARG A 63 9.34 9.58 12.71
CA ARG A 63 10.61 9.46 11.98
C ARG A 63 10.56 8.49 10.80
N THR A 64 9.52 7.68 10.65
CA THR A 64 9.44 6.61 9.65
C THR A 64 9.79 7.11 8.24
N ALA A 65 9.19 8.22 7.80
CA ALA A 65 9.46 8.75 6.45
C ALA A 65 10.94 9.12 6.24
N GLY A 66 11.60 9.67 7.25
CA GLY A 66 13.04 9.99 7.20
C GLY A 66 13.93 8.74 7.21
N VAL A 67 13.59 7.74 8.01
CA VAL A 67 14.32 6.46 8.04
C VAL A 67 14.22 5.75 6.69
N LEU A 68 13.01 5.67 6.13
CA LEU A 68 12.78 5.07 4.82
C LEU A 68 13.43 5.89 3.69
N GLY A 69 13.41 7.22 3.80
CA GLY A 69 14.08 8.14 2.88
C GLY A 69 15.59 7.94 2.79
N GLY A 70 16.23 7.41 3.85
CA GLY A 70 17.64 7.03 3.85
C GLY A 70 17.96 5.77 3.04
N VAL A 71 16.96 4.94 2.74
CA VAL A 71 17.08 3.77 1.85
C VAL A 71 16.79 4.18 0.41
N ARG A 72 15.63 4.79 0.19
CA ARG A 72 15.20 5.29 -1.11
C ARG A 72 14.25 6.48 -0.92
N PRO A 73 14.25 7.48 -1.83
CA PRO A 73 13.35 8.62 -1.69
C PRO A 73 11.88 8.18 -1.59
N VAL A 74 11.19 8.67 -0.55
CA VAL A 74 9.78 8.39 -0.31
C VAL A 74 8.95 9.36 -1.14
N ASP A 75 8.07 8.84 -1.99
CA ASP A 75 7.15 9.62 -2.81
C ASP A 75 5.86 9.94 -2.04
N SER A 76 5.32 8.95 -1.31
CA SER A 76 4.15 9.17 -0.47
C SER A 76 4.09 8.18 0.68
N VAL A 77 3.57 8.63 1.82
CA VAL A 77 3.15 7.78 2.95
C VAL A 77 1.66 8.01 3.17
N ARG A 78 0.88 6.92 3.22
CA ARG A 78 -0.50 6.96 3.69
C ARG A 78 -0.65 6.09 4.91
N ILE A 79 -1.62 6.43 5.75
CA ILE A 79 -1.98 5.64 6.92
C ILE A 79 -3.28 4.90 6.60
N ASP A 80 -3.35 3.64 7.01
CA ASP A 80 -4.57 2.87 6.93
C ASP A 80 -5.68 3.50 7.79
N PRO A 81 -6.89 3.74 7.23
CA PRO A 81 -7.97 4.39 7.97
C PRO A 81 -8.48 3.57 9.16
N ASP A 82 -8.29 2.25 9.17
CA ASP A 82 -8.73 1.41 10.28
C ASP A 82 -7.81 1.55 11.49
N PHE A 83 -6.52 1.82 11.27
CA PHE A 83 -5.55 2.00 12.36
C PHE A 83 -5.04 3.43 12.49
N TYR A 84 -5.74 4.42 11.93
CA TYR A 84 -5.25 5.80 11.79
C TYR A 84 -4.93 6.50 13.12
N ARG A 85 -5.73 6.22 14.16
CA ARG A 85 -5.65 6.84 15.48
C ARG A 85 -5.30 5.87 16.61
N SER A 86 -5.12 4.58 16.31
CA SER A 86 -4.61 3.59 17.26
C SER A 86 -3.36 4.10 18.01
N ASP A 87 -3.29 3.87 19.30
CA ASP A 87 -2.17 4.34 20.13
C ASP A 87 -0.96 3.38 20.11
N ARG A 88 -1.14 2.17 19.57
CA ARG A 88 -0.13 1.11 19.57
C ARG A 88 0.03 0.35 18.25
N ARG A 89 -0.80 0.65 17.24
CA ARG A 89 -0.67 0.04 15.91
C ARG A 89 -0.81 1.08 14.81
N ARG A 90 -0.01 0.97 13.75
CA ARG A 90 -0.15 1.81 12.56
C ARG A 90 0.22 0.99 11.33
N LEU A 91 -0.71 0.85 10.39
CA LEU A 91 -0.39 0.32 9.07
C LEU A 91 -0.12 1.48 8.12
N LEU A 92 1.09 1.51 7.57
CA LEU A 92 1.56 2.55 6.66
C LEU A 92 1.70 1.96 5.26
N PHE A 93 1.15 2.67 4.28
CA PHE A 93 1.32 2.39 2.86
C PHE A 93 2.33 3.37 2.27
N VAL A 94 3.51 2.88 1.91
CA VAL A 94 4.61 3.70 1.42
C VAL A 94 4.87 3.41 -0.06
N ARG A 95 4.97 4.48 -0.84
CA ARG A 95 5.52 4.42 -2.21
C ARG A 95 6.87 5.13 -2.22
N PHE A 96 7.83 4.50 -2.86
CA PHE A 96 9.14 5.06 -3.13
C PHE A 96 9.20 5.63 -4.54
N ALA A 97 9.94 6.71 -4.73
CA ALA A 97 10.16 7.28 -6.05
C ALA A 97 10.94 6.30 -6.93
N GLY A 98 10.54 6.18 -8.20
CA GLY A 98 11.19 5.30 -9.17
C GLY A 98 11.10 3.80 -8.82
N VAL A 99 10.15 3.40 -7.98
CA VAL A 99 9.86 1.98 -7.68
C VAL A 99 8.55 1.58 -8.35
N PRO A 100 8.44 0.37 -8.92
CA PRO A 100 7.19 -0.12 -9.52
C PRO A 100 6.00 0.00 -8.57
N LEU A 101 4.84 0.43 -9.09
CA LEU A 101 3.63 0.65 -8.28
C LEU A 101 3.13 -0.62 -7.56
N PHE A 102 3.45 -1.80 -8.05
CA PHE A 102 3.10 -3.05 -7.37
C PHE A 102 3.90 -3.28 -6.09
N TRP A 103 5.12 -2.74 -5.99
CA TRP A 103 6.02 -2.90 -4.84
C TRP A 103 5.79 -1.83 -3.78
N ARG A 104 4.53 -1.46 -3.56
CA ARG A 104 4.13 -0.68 -2.40
C ARG A 104 4.63 -1.39 -1.14
N LEU A 105 5.16 -0.62 -0.19
CA LEU A 105 5.50 -1.13 1.14
C LEU A 105 4.29 -0.99 2.06
N ASP A 106 3.86 -2.12 2.61
CA ASP A 106 2.85 -2.24 3.66
C ASP A 106 3.59 -2.50 4.97
N LEU A 107 3.74 -1.44 5.77
CA LEU A 107 4.50 -1.45 7.02
C LEU A 107 3.55 -1.47 8.21
N ASP A 108 3.37 -2.64 8.84
CA ASP A 108 2.59 -2.82 10.07
C ASP A 108 3.48 -2.52 11.29
N VAL A 109 3.37 -1.31 11.81
CA VAL A 109 4.09 -0.84 12.99
C VAL A 109 3.29 -1.19 14.24
N ARG A 110 3.89 -1.89 15.20
CA ARG A 110 3.24 -2.28 16.47
C ARG A 110 4.11 -1.93 17.67
N ALA A 111 3.49 -1.51 18.76
CA ALA A 111 4.15 -1.48 20.06
C ALA A 111 4.39 -2.93 20.55
N ALA A 112 5.45 -3.13 21.33
CA ALA A 112 5.84 -4.44 21.83
C ALA A 112 4.73 -5.12 22.64
N SER A 113 3.97 -4.36 23.43
CA SER A 113 2.84 -4.89 24.23
C SER A 113 1.69 -5.50 23.43
N VAL A 114 1.56 -5.16 22.14
CA VAL A 114 0.47 -5.64 21.26
C VAL A 114 1.01 -6.39 20.05
N ALA A 115 2.31 -6.71 20.04
CA ALA A 115 2.98 -7.27 18.88
C ALA A 115 2.33 -8.58 18.41
N ASP A 116 1.95 -9.42 19.38
CA ASP A 116 1.39 -10.75 19.14
C ASP A 116 -0.16 -10.77 19.15
N ASP A 117 -0.79 -9.58 19.18
CA ASP A 117 -2.24 -9.43 19.05
C ASP A 117 -2.63 -8.91 17.65
N PRO A 118 -2.96 -9.81 16.70
CA PRO A 118 -3.39 -9.40 15.36
C PRO A 118 -4.76 -8.70 15.35
N GLN A 119 -5.57 -8.85 16.41
CA GLN A 119 -6.91 -8.29 16.53
C GLN A 119 -6.94 -6.93 17.25
N TYR A 120 -5.80 -6.45 17.73
CA TYR A 120 -5.69 -5.13 18.35
C TYR A 120 -6.30 -4.06 17.44
N ASP A 121 -7.30 -3.37 17.98
CA ASP A 121 -8.10 -2.33 17.33
C ASP A 121 -8.96 -2.72 16.11
N VAL A 122 -9.10 -4.01 15.77
CA VAL A 122 -9.95 -4.44 14.63
C VAL A 122 -11.43 -4.07 14.81
N GLY A 123 -11.91 -3.84 16.03
CA GLY A 123 -13.26 -3.35 16.32
C GLY A 123 -13.31 -1.97 16.99
N ASN A 124 -12.18 -1.27 17.12
CA ASN A 124 -12.10 -0.06 17.92
C ASN A 124 -12.47 1.19 17.09
N PRO A 125 -13.63 1.84 17.32
CA PRO A 125 -14.00 3.05 16.60
C PRO A 125 -13.07 4.23 16.90
N ALA A 126 -12.43 4.28 18.06
CA ALA A 126 -11.49 5.35 18.42
C ALA A 126 -10.18 5.27 17.64
N ALA A 127 -9.84 4.09 17.09
CA ALA A 127 -8.66 3.88 16.25
C ALA A 127 -8.87 4.33 14.79
N ARG A 128 -10.12 4.60 14.38
CA ARG A 128 -10.48 4.91 13.00
C ARG A 128 -10.15 6.35 12.61
N ALA A 129 -9.82 6.55 11.33
CA ALA A 129 -9.77 7.87 10.72
C ALA A 129 -11.17 8.50 10.71
N ARG A 130 -11.22 9.82 10.90
CA ARG A 130 -12.36 10.64 10.50
C ARG A 130 -12.34 10.85 8.99
N ASP A 131 -13.47 11.23 8.41
CA ASP A 131 -13.62 11.37 6.96
C ASP A 131 -12.63 12.35 6.29
N ASP A 132 -12.16 13.35 7.03
CA ASP A 132 -11.23 14.39 6.58
C ASP A 132 -9.75 14.03 6.79
N GLU A 133 -9.45 12.91 7.47
CA GLU A 133 -8.08 12.52 7.84
C GLU A 133 -7.41 11.61 6.82
N TRP A 134 -8.15 11.10 5.84
CA TRP A 134 -7.62 10.14 4.89
C TRP A 134 -8.14 10.42 3.48
N SER A 135 -7.24 10.32 2.50
CA SER A 135 -7.59 10.54 1.10
C SER A 135 -8.38 9.34 0.54
N ARG A 136 -9.69 9.56 0.37
CA ARG A 136 -10.60 8.66 -0.36
C ARG A 136 -10.16 8.49 -1.83
N PRO A 137 -9.79 9.55 -2.58
CA PRO A 137 -9.26 9.41 -3.94
C PRO A 137 -7.99 8.56 -4.03
N ALA A 138 -7.02 8.74 -3.12
CA ALA A 138 -5.83 7.91 -3.11
C ALA A 138 -6.14 6.44 -2.77
N SER A 139 -7.14 6.18 -1.93
CA SER A 139 -7.62 4.82 -1.67
C SER A 139 -8.27 4.18 -2.90
N ALA A 140 -9.03 4.95 -3.68
CA ALA A 140 -9.58 4.49 -4.95
C ALA A 140 -8.48 4.12 -5.96
N LEU A 141 -7.40 4.91 -6.05
CA LEU A 141 -6.24 4.57 -6.88
C LEU A 141 -5.53 3.30 -6.40
N ALA A 142 -5.44 3.06 -5.09
CA ALA A 142 -4.90 1.81 -4.55
C ALA A 142 -5.77 0.59 -4.94
N ASN A 143 -7.09 0.73 -4.94
CA ASN A 143 -8.00 -0.30 -5.45
C ASN A 143 -7.78 -0.56 -6.95
N ALA A 144 -7.57 0.49 -7.75
CA ALA A 144 -7.29 0.35 -9.18
C ALA A 144 -5.99 -0.45 -9.43
N ILE A 145 -4.91 -0.17 -8.70
CA ILE A 145 -3.67 -0.97 -8.75
C ILE A 145 -3.95 -2.42 -8.36
N GLY A 146 -4.71 -2.64 -7.29
CA GLY A 146 -5.14 -3.98 -6.88
C GLY A 146 -5.92 -4.72 -7.96
N ALA A 147 -6.80 -4.02 -8.68
CA ALA A 147 -7.58 -4.61 -9.77
C ALA A 147 -6.67 -5.06 -10.92
N VAL A 148 -5.66 -4.25 -11.28
CA VAL A 148 -4.65 -4.67 -12.26
C VAL A 148 -3.91 -5.94 -11.79
N LYS A 149 -3.51 -6.02 -10.50
CA LYS A 149 -2.91 -7.23 -9.92
C LYS A 149 -3.86 -8.44 -10.03
N ALA A 150 -5.15 -8.24 -9.77
CA ALA A 150 -6.15 -9.30 -9.81
C ALA A 150 -6.39 -9.83 -11.23
N VAL A 151 -6.55 -8.95 -12.22
CA VAL A 151 -6.70 -9.34 -13.64
C VAL A 151 -5.46 -10.08 -14.14
N ALA A 152 -4.26 -9.59 -13.81
CA ALA A 152 -3.02 -10.27 -14.21
C ALA A 152 -2.90 -11.69 -13.62
N ARG A 153 -3.58 -11.95 -12.50
CA ARG A 153 -3.71 -13.26 -11.85
C ARG A 153 -4.97 -14.03 -12.27
N LYS A 154 -5.73 -13.55 -13.27
CA LYS A 154 -6.99 -14.14 -13.77
C LYS A 154 -8.08 -14.24 -12.70
N ARG A 155 -8.18 -13.21 -11.84
CA ARG A 155 -9.15 -13.10 -10.75
C ARG A 155 -10.14 -11.97 -11.02
N ASP A 156 -10.95 -12.15 -12.07
CA ASP A 156 -11.81 -11.11 -12.61
C ASP A 156 -12.89 -10.62 -11.63
N ASP A 157 -13.46 -11.51 -10.81
CA ASP A 157 -14.44 -11.13 -9.78
C ASP A 157 -13.81 -10.25 -8.69
N GLU A 158 -12.56 -10.55 -8.30
CA GLU A 158 -11.79 -9.73 -7.36
C GLU A 158 -11.49 -8.36 -7.97
N ALA A 159 -11.09 -8.31 -9.25
CA ALA A 159 -10.84 -7.07 -9.97
C ALA A 159 -12.09 -6.18 -10.04
N ARG A 160 -13.24 -6.76 -10.40
CA ARG A 160 -14.54 -6.08 -10.40
C ARG A 160 -14.87 -5.51 -9.03
N GLY A 161 -14.77 -6.33 -7.98
CA GLY A 161 -15.05 -5.90 -6.61
C GLY A 161 -14.12 -4.77 -6.14
N LEU A 162 -12.86 -4.77 -6.54
CA LEU A 162 -11.90 -3.70 -6.24
C LEU A 162 -12.29 -2.38 -6.93
N LEU A 163 -12.61 -2.43 -8.23
CA LEU A 163 -13.02 -1.25 -9.01
C LEU A 163 -14.33 -0.65 -8.51
N ASP A 164 -15.35 -1.48 -8.26
CA ASP A 164 -16.64 -1.03 -7.71
C ASP A 164 -16.46 -0.34 -6.35
N ARG A 165 -15.63 -0.91 -5.46
CA ARG A 165 -15.26 -0.25 -4.21
C ARG A 165 -14.51 1.06 -4.44
N GLY A 166 -13.67 1.12 -5.48
CA GLY A 166 -12.96 2.32 -5.89
C GLY A 166 -13.91 3.46 -6.25
N PHE A 167 -14.84 3.23 -7.18
CA PHE A 167 -15.86 4.20 -7.59
C PHE A 167 -16.73 4.64 -6.41
N ALA A 168 -17.23 3.69 -5.62
CA ALA A 168 -18.03 3.99 -4.44
C ALA A 168 -17.26 4.85 -3.41
N ARG A 169 -15.94 4.66 -3.28
CA ARG A 169 -15.11 5.43 -2.32
C ARG A 169 -15.13 6.92 -2.59
N ILE A 170 -15.19 7.29 -3.87
CA ILE A 170 -15.19 8.66 -4.33
C ILE A 170 -16.61 9.16 -4.67
N GLY A 171 -17.64 8.34 -4.42
CA GLY A 171 -19.02 8.71 -4.68
C GLY A 171 -19.36 8.81 -6.17
N GLU A 172 -18.66 8.06 -7.03
CA GLU A 172 -19.07 7.85 -8.42
C GLU A 172 -20.18 6.80 -8.46
N ASP A 173 -21.25 7.07 -9.22
CA ASP A 173 -22.29 6.09 -9.56
C ASP A 173 -21.87 5.31 -10.82
N ASP A 174 -20.67 4.75 -10.78
CA ASP A 174 -20.08 3.97 -11.86
C ASP A 174 -19.66 2.58 -11.32
N ARG A 175 -19.53 1.62 -12.23
CA ARG A 175 -19.16 0.23 -11.93
C ARG A 175 -18.24 -0.31 -13.02
N ALA A 176 -17.45 -1.31 -12.66
CA ALA A 176 -16.61 -1.98 -13.64
C ALA A 176 -17.46 -2.65 -14.72
N GLY A 177 -17.14 -2.38 -15.98
CA GLY A 177 -17.78 -3.02 -17.14
C GLY A 177 -17.12 -4.35 -17.52
N GLY A 178 -15.87 -4.58 -17.11
CA GLY A 178 -15.05 -5.72 -17.57
C GLY A 178 -14.05 -5.33 -18.66
N ALA A 179 -14.13 -4.10 -19.18
CA ALA A 179 -13.08 -3.49 -19.99
C ALA A 179 -12.00 -2.94 -19.05
N TRP A 180 -11.17 -3.83 -18.49
CA TRP A 180 -10.35 -3.54 -17.30
C TRP A 180 -9.44 -2.31 -17.44
N ALA A 181 -8.80 -2.13 -18.59
CA ALA A 181 -7.95 -0.96 -18.83
C ALA A 181 -8.77 0.35 -18.79
N ASP A 182 -9.93 0.36 -19.44
CA ASP A 182 -10.82 1.52 -19.49
C ASP A 182 -11.46 1.80 -18.13
N ASP A 183 -11.88 0.76 -17.41
CA ASP A 183 -12.42 0.87 -16.06
C ASP A 183 -11.41 1.49 -15.09
N VAL A 184 -10.14 1.04 -15.14
CA VAL A 184 -9.05 1.63 -14.35
C VAL A 184 -8.81 3.09 -14.76
N ALA A 185 -8.76 3.40 -16.06
CA ALA A 185 -8.54 4.76 -16.55
C ALA A 185 -9.66 5.72 -16.12
N ARG A 186 -10.92 5.27 -16.15
CA ARG A 186 -12.08 6.04 -15.66
C ARG A 186 -11.95 6.34 -14.17
N LEU A 187 -11.68 5.32 -13.36
CA LEU A 187 -11.50 5.49 -11.91
C LEU A 187 -10.33 6.43 -11.60
N ALA A 188 -9.20 6.26 -12.30
CA ALA A 188 -8.02 7.08 -12.08
C ALA A 188 -8.27 8.57 -12.40
N ARG A 189 -8.95 8.85 -13.51
CA ARG A 189 -9.37 10.21 -13.88
C ARG A 189 -10.31 10.80 -12.84
N ALA A 190 -11.33 10.06 -12.41
CA ALA A 190 -12.30 10.51 -11.42
C ALA A 190 -11.65 10.82 -10.05
N ALA A 191 -10.63 10.06 -9.66
CA ALA A 191 -9.86 10.32 -8.45
C ALA A 191 -9.03 11.62 -8.58
N ALA A 192 -8.31 11.81 -9.70
CA ALA A 192 -7.51 13.03 -9.93
C ALA A 192 -8.36 14.30 -10.02
N LEU A 193 -9.60 14.21 -10.53
CA LEU A 193 -10.53 15.35 -10.55
C LEU A 193 -10.95 15.81 -9.14
N ARG A 194 -11.01 14.89 -8.18
CA ARG A 194 -11.35 15.19 -6.78
C ARG A 194 -10.16 15.66 -5.96
N GLU A 195 -8.98 15.19 -6.30
CA GLU A 195 -7.73 15.55 -5.62
C GLU A 195 -6.63 15.72 -6.67
N SER A 196 -6.45 16.97 -7.13
CA SER A 196 -5.57 17.29 -8.26
C SER A 196 -4.10 16.97 -8.02
N SER A 197 -3.65 16.94 -6.76
CA SER A 197 -2.31 16.47 -6.38
C SER A 197 -2.05 15.01 -6.73
N LEU A 198 -3.07 14.21 -7.04
CA LEU A 198 -2.94 12.81 -7.45
C LEU A 198 -2.83 12.62 -8.97
N SER A 199 -2.78 13.69 -9.77
CA SER A 199 -2.78 13.61 -11.24
C SER A 199 -1.65 12.73 -11.78
N ASP A 200 -0.44 12.87 -11.25
CA ASP A 200 0.72 12.06 -11.68
C ASP A 200 0.54 10.58 -11.32
N LEU A 201 0.01 10.29 -10.14
CA LEU A 201 -0.28 8.91 -9.74
C LEU A 201 -1.39 8.30 -10.61
N ALA A 202 -2.45 9.06 -10.89
CA ALA A 202 -3.53 8.60 -11.77
C ALA A 202 -3.02 8.29 -13.19
N ALA A 203 -2.12 9.12 -13.72
CA ALA A 203 -1.46 8.86 -15.01
C ALA A 203 -0.62 7.58 -14.97
N GLN A 204 0.18 7.38 -13.92
CA GLN A 204 0.97 6.15 -13.75
C GLN A 204 0.09 4.90 -13.63
N VAL A 205 -1.02 4.97 -12.89
CA VAL A 205 -1.98 3.86 -12.76
C VAL A 205 -2.65 3.54 -14.10
N THR A 206 -2.99 4.55 -14.88
CA THR A 206 -3.56 4.38 -16.23
C THR A 206 -2.56 3.68 -17.16
N ALA A 207 -1.29 4.13 -17.16
CA ALA A 207 -0.23 3.50 -17.94
C ALA A 207 0.03 2.05 -17.51
N LEU A 208 0.02 1.78 -16.20
CA LEU A 208 0.15 0.44 -15.63
C LEU A 208 -0.95 -0.50 -16.14
N ALA A 209 -2.20 -0.03 -16.17
CA ALA A 209 -3.30 -0.83 -16.69
C ALA A 209 -3.15 -1.11 -18.19
N ALA A 210 -2.79 -0.11 -19.00
CA ALA A 210 -2.55 -0.31 -20.43
C ALA A 210 -1.47 -1.38 -20.69
N GLN A 211 -0.41 -1.40 -19.88
CA GLN A 211 0.69 -2.35 -20.01
C GLN A 211 0.31 -3.79 -19.62
N HIS A 212 -0.51 -3.97 -18.57
CA HIS A 212 -0.73 -5.28 -17.96
C HIS A 212 -2.08 -5.92 -18.27
N VAL A 213 -3.08 -5.10 -18.63
CA VAL A 213 -4.45 -5.56 -18.88
C VAL A 213 -5.03 -5.02 -20.19
N GLY A 214 -4.26 -4.22 -20.95
CA GLY A 214 -4.65 -3.64 -22.25
C GLY A 214 -4.63 -4.61 -23.44
N GLY A 215 -4.62 -5.93 -23.20
CA GLY A 215 -4.72 -6.94 -24.24
C GLY A 215 -6.17 -7.07 -24.71
N THR A 216 -6.42 -6.80 -25.98
CA THR A 216 -7.70 -6.99 -26.67
C THR A 216 -8.25 -8.40 -26.49
N ALA A 217 -9.59 -8.47 -26.39
CA ALA A 217 -10.42 -9.67 -26.49
C ALA A 217 -10.00 -10.64 -27.60
#